data_AF-A0A7V1D4Y8-F1
#
_entry.id   AF-A0A7V1D4Y8-F1
#
_cell.length_a   1.000
_cell.length_b   1.000
_cell.length_c   1.000
_cell.angle_alpha   90.00
_cell.angle_beta   90.00
_cell.angle_gamma   90.00
#
_symmetry.space_group_name_H-M   'P 1'
#
loop_
_entity.id
_entity.type
_entity.pdbx_description
1 polymer ?
#
loop_
_entity_poly.entity_id
_entity_poly.type
_entity_poly.pdbx_seq_one_letter_code
_entity_poly.pdbx_strand_id
1 'polypeptide(L)'
;MSQKTALYEAHLSLGAKMVDFAGWQMPIHYGSQLEEHHAIRKAAGMFDVSHMGIVDIHGSRARDFLRFLMANDVAKLDQSPGKALYTCMLNEQGGVIDDLIITFVDISWYRIVVNASTKDKDMAWFHKHAPS
;
A
#
# COMPACT_ATOMS: atom_id res chain seq x y z
N MET A 1 -7.08 17.83 -11.18
CA MET A 1 -6.92 18.33 -9.80
C MET A 1 -6.48 17.17 -8.94
N SER A 2 -5.58 17.38 -7.99
CA SER A 2 -5.15 16.33 -7.07
C SER A 2 -6.32 15.85 -6.20
N GLN A 3 -6.35 14.55 -5.91
CA GLN A 3 -7.35 13.90 -5.06
C GLN A 3 -7.19 14.31 -3.59
N LYS A 4 -8.22 14.09 -2.77
CA LYS A 4 -8.25 14.39 -1.34
C LYS A 4 -8.63 13.15 -0.56
N THR A 5 -7.95 12.90 0.58
CA THR A 5 -8.36 11.84 1.50
C THR A 5 -9.61 12.26 2.27
N ALA A 6 -10.27 11.30 2.92
CA ALA A 6 -11.41 11.57 3.81
C ALA A 6 -11.04 12.49 5.00
N LEU A 7 -9.76 12.61 5.33
CA LEU A 7 -9.25 13.41 6.44
C LEU A 7 -8.73 14.79 6.01
N TYR A 8 -8.90 15.18 4.74
CA TYR A 8 -8.38 16.44 4.20
C TYR A 8 -8.78 17.68 5.02
N GLU A 9 -10.05 17.80 5.39
CA GLU A 9 -10.53 18.95 6.20
C GLU A 9 -9.95 18.92 7.62
N ALA A 10 -9.74 17.72 8.20
CA ALA A 10 -9.08 17.58 9.49
C ALA A 10 -7.62 18.06 9.41
N HIS A 11 -6.90 17.73 8.34
CA HIS A 11 -5.53 18.21 8.10
C HIS A 11 -5.46 19.73 8.07
N LEU A 12 -6.36 20.39 7.32
CA LEU A 12 -6.43 21.85 7.28
C LEU A 12 -6.70 22.45 8.67
N SER A 13 -7.64 21.88 9.42
CA SER A 13 -7.98 22.36 10.77
C SER A 13 -6.82 22.23 11.77
N LEU A 14 -5.94 21.25 11.57
CA LEU A 14 -4.74 21.02 12.38
C LEU A 14 -3.53 21.86 11.92
N GLY A 15 -3.70 22.76 10.94
CA GLY A 15 -2.63 23.63 10.46
C GLY A 15 -1.62 22.91 9.55
N ALA A 16 -2.04 21.82 8.89
CA ALA A 16 -1.18 21.11 7.97
C ALA A 16 -0.73 21.98 6.80
N LYS A 17 0.56 21.89 6.46
CA LYS A 17 1.08 22.35 5.19
C LYS A 17 0.79 21.28 4.13
N MET A 18 -0.20 21.54 3.28
CA MET A 18 -0.61 20.61 2.23
C MET A 18 0.28 20.73 0.98
N VAL A 19 0.59 19.61 0.35
CA VAL A 19 1.32 19.53 -0.93
C VAL A 19 0.67 18.53 -1.87
N ASP A 20 0.93 18.67 -3.18
CA ASP A 20 0.64 17.59 -4.12
C ASP A 20 1.71 16.51 -4.00
N PHE A 21 1.29 15.32 -3.57
CA PHE A 21 2.11 14.13 -3.47
C PHE A 21 1.43 12.99 -4.23
N ALA A 22 2.05 12.57 -5.34
CA ALA A 22 1.52 11.50 -6.21
C ALA A 22 0.07 11.75 -6.67
N GLY A 23 -0.32 13.00 -6.94
CA GLY A 23 -1.68 13.35 -7.34
C GLY A 23 -2.68 13.39 -6.19
N TRP A 24 -2.23 13.41 -4.93
CA TRP A 24 -3.03 13.59 -3.72
C TRP A 24 -2.62 14.84 -2.95
N GLN A 25 -3.58 15.54 -2.35
CA GLN A 25 -3.30 16.59 -1.38
C GLN A 25 -2.99 15.96 -0.02
N MET A 26 -1.71 15.95 0.36
CA MET A 26 -1.22 15.31 1.59
C MET A 26 -0.49 16.32 2.50
N PRO A 27 -0.56 16.16 3.82
CA PRO A 27 0.17 17.00 4.77
C PRO A 27 1.66 16.65 4.76
N ILE A 28 2.54 17.63 4.48
CA ILE A 28 4.00 17.44 4.55
C ILE A 28 4.56 17.68 5.96
N HIS A 29 3.84 18.45 6.79
CA HIS A 29 4.02 18.64 8.23
C HIS A 29 2.87 19.49 8.80
N TYR A 30 2.72 19.49 10.12
CA TYR A 30 1.78 20.31 10.91
C TYR A 30 2.50 21.41 11.69
N GLY A 31 3.80 21.60 11.43
CA GLY A 31 4.57 22.76 11.90
C GLY A 31 6.08 22.55 11.77
N SER A 32 6.57 21.43 12.28
CA SER A 32 8.00 21.05 12.22
C SER A 32 8.14 19.56 12.00
N GLN A 33 8.75 19.19 10.87
CA GLN A 33 9.06 17.79 10.55
C GLN A 33 9.99 17.14 11.58
N LEU A 34 10.89 17.91 12.17
CA LEU A 34 11.82 17.42 13.19
C LEU A 34 11.09 17.09 14.49
N GLU A 35 10.15 17.95 14.90
CA GLU A 35 9.31 17.70 16.08
C GLU A 35 8.41 16.48 15.87
N GLU A 36 7.79 16.35 14.70
CA GLU A 36 6.98 15.18 14.34
C GLU A 36 7.80 13.88 14.36
N HIS A 37 9.00 13.90 13.78
CA HIS A 37 9.94 12.78 13.85
C HIS A 37 10.28 12.41 15.29
N HIS A 38 10.58 13.40 16.14
CA HIS A 38 10.87 13.16 17.55
C HIS A 38 9.66 12.62 18.31
N ALA A 39 8.45 13.12 18.05
CA ALA A 39 7.22 12.63 18.66
C ALA A 39 7.01 11.13 18.37
N ILE A 40 7.21 10.69 17.13
CA ILE A 40 7.12 9.28 16.75
C ILE A 40 8.19 8.43 17.43
N ARG A 41 9.42 8.92 17.51
CA ARG A 41 10.55 8.17 18.09
C ARG A 41 10.50 8.08 19.61
N LYS A 42 9.90 9.06 20.27
CA LYS A 42 9.89 9.17 21.75
C LYS A 42 8.54 8.81 22.37
N ALA A 43 7.47 8.81 21.59
CA ALA A 43 6.11 8.54 22.05
C ALA A 43 5.30 7.82 20.96
N ALA A 44 4.35 8.52 20.34
CA ALA A 44 3.50 8.01 19.27
C ALA A 44 3.26 9.11 18.23
N GLY A 45 3.01 8.70 16.99
CA GLY A 45 2.56 9.58 15.92
C GLY A 45 1.55 8.87 15.05
N MET A 46 0.76 9.66 14.33
CA MET A 46 -0.26 9.18 13.41
C MET A 46 0.02 9.75 12.03
N PHE A 47 -0.16 8.91 11.01
CA PHE A 47 -0.04 9.29 9.62
C PHE A 47 -1.34 8.97 8.91
N ASP A 48 -1.86 9.92 8.13
CA ASP A 48 -2.86 9.60 7.13
C ASP A 48 -2.17 8.99 5.92
N VAL A 49 -2.31 7.67 5.76
CA VAL A 49 -1.79 6.90 4.61
C VAL A 49 -2.90 6.46 3.66
N SER A 50 -4.08 7.08 3.74
CA SER A 50 -5.27 6.69 2.96
C SER A 50 -5.14 6.91 1.44
N HIS A 51 -4.07 7.58 1.00
CA HIS A 51 -3.72 7.75 -0.41
C HIS A 51 -3.13 6.46 -1.03
N MET A 52 -2.65 5.52 -0.21
CA MET A 52 -2.22 4.20 -0.67
C MET A 52 -3.40 3.38 -1.22
N GLY A 53 -3.11 2.46 -2.14
CA GLY A 53 -4.13 1.56 -2.67
C GLY A 53 -4.31 0.33 -1.80
N ILE A 54 -5.56 -0.11 -1.63
CA ILE A 54 -5.91 -1.42 -1.07
C ILE A 54 -6.51 -2.26 -2.19
N VAL A 55 -5.95 -3.45 -2.40
CA VAL A 55 -6.41 -4.42 -3.40
C VAL A 55 -6.72 -5.73 -2.69
N ASP A 56 -7.95 -6.21 -2.85
CA ASP A 56 -8.35 -7.53 -2.36
C ASP A 56 -8.33 -8.54 -3.50
N ILE A 57 -7.58 -9.63 -3.30
CA ILE A 57 -7.47 -10.74 -4.24
C ILE A 57 -8.24 -11.92 -3.65
N HIS A 58 -9.31 -12.32 -4.34
CA HIS A 58 -10.18 -13.40 -3.95
C HIS A 58 -10.10 -14.61 -4.91
N GLY A 59 -10.30 -15.81 -4.37
CA GLY A 59 -10.47 -17.03 -5.14
C GLY A 59 -9.60 -18.19 -4.64
N SER A 60 -9.99 -19.42 -4.97
CA SER A 60 -9.28 -20.64 -4.56
C SER A 60 -7.85 -20.72 -5.10
N ARG A 61 -7.54 -19.99 -6.19
CA ARG A 61 -6.22 -19.91 -6.83
C ARG A 61 -5.43 -18.65 -6.45
N ALA A 62 -5.90 -17.85 -5.48
CA ALA A 62 -5.25 -16.60 -5.10
C ALA A 62 -3.80 -16.83 -4.67
N ARG A 63 -3.53 -17.88 -3.87
CA ARG A 63 -2.16 -18.23 -3.46
C ARG A 63 -1.27 -18.52 -4.65
N ASP A 64 -1.71 -19.35 -5.59
CA ASP A 64 -0.91 -19.72 -6.76
C ASP A 64 -0.63 -18.53 -7.66
N PHE A 65 -1.64 -17.69 -7.89
CA PHE A 65 -1.50 -16.44 -8.64
C PHE A 65 -0.46 -15.52 -8.01
N LEU A 66 -0.51 -15.32 -6.69
CA LEU A 66 0.45 -14.47 -5.99
C LEU A 66 1.85 -15.06 -5.95
N ARG A 67 2.01 -16.39 -5.84
CA ARG A 67 3.32 -17.05 -5.95
C ARG A 67 3.93 -16.92 -7.34
N PHE A 68 3.11 -16.82 -8.38
CA PHE A 68 3.57 -16.56 -9.74
C PHE A 68 3.98 -15.08 -9.92
N LEU A 69 3.20 -14.15 -9.39
CA LEU A 69 3.35 -12.73 -9.67
C LEU A 69 4.39 -12.02 -8.79
N MET A 70 4.64 -12.53 -7.59
CA MET A 70 5.48 -11.89 -6.57
C MET A 70 6.87 -12.50 -6.50
N ALA A 71 7.88 -11.68 -6.23
CA ALA A 71 9.26 -12.15 -6.07
C ALA A 71 9.50 -12.89 -4.74
N ASN A 72 8.75 -12.55 -3.68
CA ASN A 72 8.76 -13.29 -2.42
C ASN A 72 7.65 -14.34 -2.40
N ASP A 73 7.82 -15.36 -1.56
CA ASP A 73 6.90 -16.50 -1.52
C ASP A 73 5.79 -16.30 -0.49
N VAL A 74 4.56 -16.04 -0.98
CA VAL A 74 3.37 -15.93 -0.13
C VAL A 74 3.00 -17.22 0.59
N ALA A 75 3.57 -18.36 0.20
CA ALA A 75 3.42 -19.61 0.92
C ALA A 75 4.10 -19.61 2.30
N LYS A 76 5.00 -18.66 2.59
CA LYS A 76 5.64 -18.49 3.90
C LYS A 76 4.71 -17.90 4.96
N LEU A 77 3.58 -17.31 4.56
CA LEU A 77 2.53 -16.92 5.50
C LEU A 77 1.92 -18.20 6.05
N ASP A 78 2.04 -18.43 7.36
CA ASP A 78 1.64 -19.65 8.08
C ASP A 78 0.12 -19.93 8.08
N GLN A 79 -0.63 -19.31 7.16
CA GLN A 79 -2.09 -19.35 7.03
C GLN A 79 -2.85 -18.95 8.30
N SER A 80 -2.20 -18.24 9.23
CA SER A 80 -2.89 -17.52 10.30
C SER A 80 -3.38 -16.17 9.76
N PRO A 81 -4.67 -15.82 9.91
CA PRO A 81 -5.19 -14.52 9.53
C PRO A 81 -4.36 -13.36 10.11
N GLY A 82 -4.11 -12.34 9.29
CA GLY A 82 -3.37 -11.13 9.68
C GLY A 82 -1.85 -11.22 9.52
N LYS A 83 -1.29 -12.38 9.15
CA LYS A 83 0.13 -12.45 8.80
C LYS A 83 0.39 -11.69 7.51
N ALA A 84 1.45 -10.88 7.51
CA ALA A 84 1.84 -10.08 6.37
C ALA A 84 3.31 -10.30 6.00
N LEU A 85 3.63 -10.07 4.74
CA LEU A 85 5.00 -10.04 4.25
C LEU A 85 5.20 -8.89 3.26
N TYR A 86 6.46 -8.49 3.16
CA TYR A 86 6.94 -7.57 2.14
C TYR A 86 7.42 -8.33 0.90
N THR A 87 7.12 -7.80 -0.28
CA THR A 87 7.57 -8.35 -1.56
C THR A 87 7.72 -7.27 -2.62
N CYS A 88 8.49 -7.55 -3.65
CA CYS A 88 8.46 -6.80 -4.90
C CYS A 88 7.59 -7.52 -5.93
N MET A 89 6.93 -6.75 -6.79
CA MET A 89 6.32 -7.21 -8.02
C MET A 89 7.22 -6.78 -9.18
N LEU A 90 7.59 -7.73 -10.05
CA LEU A 90 8.61 -7.51 -11.09
C LEU A 90 7.99 -7.58 -12.49
N ASN A 91 8.62 -6.92 -13.45
CA ASN A 91 8.35 -7.12 -14.87
C ASN A 91 9.14 -8.32 -15.42
N GLU A 92 8.91 -8.66 -16.70
CA GLU A 92 9.53 -9.83 -17.32
C GLU A 92 11.07 -9.72 -17.47
N GLN A 93 11.65 -8.53 -17.27
CA GLN A 93 13.10 -8.29 -17.29
C GLN A 93 13.70 -8.24 -15.87
N GLY A 94 12.91 -8.46 -14.82
CA GLY A 94 13.35 -8.41 -13.42
C GLY A 94 13.43 -7.00 -12.83
N GLY A 95 12.95 -5.98 -13.54
CA GLY A 95 12.79 -4.63 -13.01
C GLY A 95 11.63 -4.55 -12.03
N VAL A 96 11.79 -3.80 -10.94
CA VAL A 96 10.73 -3.61 -9.93
C VAL A 96 9.62 -2.74 -10.50
N ILE A 97 8.41 -3.27 -10.54
CA ILE A 97 7.18 -2.52 -10.87
C ILE A 97 6.73 -1.75 -9.64
N ASP A 98 6.59 -2.44 -8.50
CA ASP A 98 6.27 -1.85 -7.20
C ASP A 98 6.72 -2.75 -6.06
N ASP A 99 6.78 -2.19 -4.85
CA ASP A 99 7.00 -2.92 -3.61
C ASP A 99 5.77 -2.84 -2.69
N LEU A 100 5.40 -3.99 -2.12
CA LEU A 100 4.04 -4.24 -1.65
C LEU A 100 4.06 -4.96 -0.29
N ILE A 101 3.00 -4.75 0.49
CA ILE A 101 2.67 -5.58 1.64
C ILE A 101 1.49 -6.48 1.29
N ILE A 102 1.67 -7.80 1.43
CA ILE A 102 0.60 -8.78 1.26
C ILE A 102 0.25 -9.35 2.63
N THR A 103 -1.02 -9.26 2.99
CA THR A 103 -1.61 -9.82 4.20
C THR A 103 -2.49 -11.02 3.83
N PHE A 104 -2.25 -12.16 4.47
CA PHE A 104 -3.15 -13.30 4.44
C PHE A 104 -4.38 -12.99 5.30
N VAL A 105 -5.57 -13.07 4.70
CA VAL A 105 -6.83 -12.87 5.43
C VAL A 105 -7.52 -14.21 5.64
N ASP A 106 -7.72 -14.98 4.56
CA ASP A 106 -8.17 -16.37 4.59
C ASP A 106 -7.60 -17.20 3.43
N ILE A 107 -7.94 -18.48 3.35
CA ILE A 107 -7.41 -19.43 2.35
C ILE A 107 -7.64 -19.00 0.89
N SER A 108 -8.65 -18.17 0.66
CA SER A 108 -9.10 -17.65 -0.62
C SER A 108 -9.03 -16.13 -0.71
N TRP A 109 -8.44 -15.45 0.27
CA TRP A 109 -8.41 -14.00 0.35
C TRP A 109 -7.07 -13.47 0.87
N TYR A 110 -6.44 -12.68 0.03
CA TYR A 110 -5.28 -11.89 0.36
C TYR A 110 -5.58 -10.41 0.16
N ARG A 111 -5.08 -9.57 1.06
CA ARG A 111 -5.11 -8.12 0.92
C ARG A 111 -3.73 -7.60 0.59
N ILE A 112 -3.65 -6.71 -0.38
CA ILE A 112 -2.40 -6.10 -0.82
C ILE A 112 -2.51 -4.59 -0.63
N VAL A 113 -1.48 -4.00 -0.05
CA VAL A 113 -1.30 -2.55 0.00
C VAL A 113 -0.26 -2.16 -1.05
N VAL A 114 -0.66 -1.28 -1.99
CA VAL A 114 0.15 -0.78 -3.12
C VAL A 114 0.46 0.70 -2.94
N ASN A 115 1.56 1.17 -3.53
CA ASN A 115 1.92 2.59 -3.45
C ASN A 115 0.91 3.48 -4.20
N ALA A 116 0.76 4.72 -3.74
CA ALA A 116 -0.23 5.65 -4.29
C ALA A 116 0.04 6.01 -5.77
N SER A 117 1.31 6.22 -6.13
CA SER A 117 1.73 6.60 -7.47
C SER A 117 1.67 5.45 -8.49
N THR A 118 1.64 4.20 -8.03
CA THR A 118 1.71 3.00 -8.86
C THR A 118 0.38 2.27 -8.96
N LYS A 119 -0.61 2.60 -8.12
CA LYS A 119 -1.91 1.93 -8.03
C LYS A 119 -2.54 1.54 -9.38
N ASP A 120 -2.69 2.48 -10.32
CA ASP A 120 -3.34 2.20 -11.60
C ASP A 120 -2.52 1.25 -12.47
N LYS A 121 -1.19 1.41 -12.46
CA LYS A 121 -0.24 0.53 -13.15
C LYS A 121 -0.28 -0.87 -12.55
N ASP A 122 -0.34 -0.97 -11.23
CA ASP A 122 -0.35 -2.24 -10.51
C ASP A 122 -1.67 -2.99 -10.74
N MET A 123 -2.80 -2.28 -10.70
CA MET A 123 -4.11 -2.85 -11.07
C MET A 123 -4.13 -3.39 -12.50
N ALA A 124 -3.60 -2.63 -13.46
CA ALA A 124 -3.48 -3.11 -14.84
C ALA A 124 -2.58 -4.37 -14.93
N TRP A 125 -1.50 -4.41 -14.15
CA TRP A 125 -0.61 -5.56 -14.11
C TRP A 125 -1.28 -6.80 -13.49
N PHE A 126 -2.02 -6.63 -12.40
CA PHE A 126 -2.83 -7.70 -11.80
C PHE A 126 -3.84 -8.24 -12.80
N HIS A 127 -4.61 -7.38 -13.47
CA HIS A 127 -5.60 -7.81 -14.45
C HIS A 127 -4.99 -8.51 -15.66
N LYS A 128 -3.84 -8.05 -16.15
CA LYS A 128 -3.13 -8.68 -17.29
C LYS A 128 -2.72 -10.13 -16.98
N HIS A 129 -2.35 -10.43 -15.74
CA HIS A 129 -1.83 -11.74 -15.35
C HIS A 129 -2.82 -12.59 -14.55
N ALA A 130 -3.98 -12.03 -14.20
CA ALA A 130 -5.02 -12.76 -13.50
C ALA A 130 -5.48 -13.94 -14.37
N PRO A 131 -5.57 -15.16 -13.80
CA PRO A 131 -6.09 -16.30 -14.55
C PRO A 131 -7.56 -16.07 -14.92
N SER A 132 -7.93 -16.48 -16.13
CA SER A 132 -9.32 -16.52 -16.61
C SER A 132 -10.26 -17.31 -15.70
#